data_AF-A0A937PBF1-F1
#
_entry.id   AF-A0A937PBF1-F1
#
_cell.length_a   1.000
_cell.length_b   1.000
_cell.length_c   1.000
_cell.angle_alpha   90.00
_cell.angle_beta   90.00
_cell.angle_gamma   90.00
#
_symmetry.space_group_name_H-M   'P 1'
#
loop_
_entity.id
_entity.type
_entity.pdbx_description
1 polymer ?
#
loop_
_entity_poly.entity_id
_entity_poly.type
_entity_poly.pdbx_seq_one_letter_code
_entity_poly.pdbx_strand_id
1 'polypeptide(L)'
;MATLVNTSSTVQTVYLHGKVSDGGKIRVFTDPKFIMPQPVVLQPKIPFRLNIDNIGQVFSPDHLVFQGITKDEILFGPGLPEGDWTICIQAFDYMTKEPLSDEDPQGCSNAFTISDIEPAIIVQPECGEKIPATTPQMLNVVWIRPVGAPRDTKYNLKIFVVPTGTQNINEAVKSGTL
;
A
#
# COMPACT_ATOMS: atom_id res chain seq x y z
N MET A 1 8.13 8.84 0.40
CA MET A 1 8.33 9.63 1.63
C MET A 1 8.03 11.08 1.30
N ALA A 2 7.10 11.72 2.01
CA ALA A 2 6.66 13.09 1.74
C ALA A 2 7.27 14.09 2.74
N THR A 3 7.60 15.29 2.24
CA THR A 3 8.25 16.37 3.00
C THR A 3 7.57 17.69 2.65
N LEU A 4 7.30 18.52 3.67
CA LEU A 4 6.79 19.87 3.53
C LEU A 4 7.93 20.87 3.76
N VAL A 5 7.98 21.96 3.02
CA VAL A 5 8.96 23.03 3.23
C VAL A 5 8.23 24.36 3.31
N ASN A 6 8.33 25.02 4.46
CA ASN A 6 7.83 26.38 4.62
C ASN A 6 8.79 27.37 3.94
N THR A 7 8.36 27.95 2.83
CA THR A 7 9.14 28.91 2.05
C THR A 7 9.02 30.35 2.56
N SER A 8 8.21 30.62 3.59
CA SER A 8 8.10 31.95 4.21
C SER A 8 9.21 32.20 5.25
N SER A 9 9.25 33.41 5.80
CA SER A 9 10.16 33.81 6.89
C SER A 9 9.55 33.65 8.28
N THR A 10 8.27 33.26 8.37
CA THR A 10 7.51 33.13 9.62
C THR A 10 7.10 31.69 9.87
N VAL A 11 6.86 31.33 11.13
CA VAL A 11 6.29 30.01 11.46
C VAL A 11 4.91 29.91 10.82
N GLN A 12 4.63 28.78 10.19
CA GLN A 12 3.32 28.49 9.60
C GLN A 12 2.67 27.33 10.33
N THR A 13 1.39 27.46 10.65
CA THR A 13 0.58 26.37 11.22
C THR A 13 -0.39 25.93 10.16
N VAL A 14 -0.27 24.68 9.73
CA VAL A 14 -1.01 24.17 8.57
C VAL A 14 -1.82 22.93 8.91
N TYR A 15 -2.89 22.71 8.16
CA TYR A 15 -3.49 21.38 8.02
C TYR A 15 -3.35 20.87 6.59
N LEU A 16 -3.61 19.58 6.40
CA LEU A 16 -3.35 18.88 5.15
C LEU A 16 -4.63 18.21 4.66
N HIS A 17 -4.85 18.29 3.35
CA HIS A 17 -5.80 17.43 2.63
C HIS A 17 -5.04 16.51 1.70
N GLY A 18 -5.60 15.32 1.50
CA GLY A 18 -5.02 14.29 0.65
C GLY A 18 -6.02 13.85 -0.41
N LYS A 19 -5.49 13.43 -1.56
CA LYS A 19 -6.26 12.84 -2.66
C LYS A 19 -5.51 11.63 -3.20
N VAL A 20 -6.21 10.55 -3.45
CA VAL A 20 -5.72 9.34 -4.14
C VAL A 20 -6.62 9.09 -5.34
N SER A 21 -6.05 8.98 -6.53
CA SER A 21 -6.84 8.80 -7.76
C SER A 21 -6.11 8.01 -8.83
N ASP A 22 -6.89 7.36 -9.69
CA ASP A 22 -6.44 6.60 -10.88
C ASP A 22 -6.25 7.49 -12.13
N GLY A 23 -6.23 8.81 -11.98
CA GLY A 23 -6.24 9.77 -13.09
C GLY A 23 -7.59 9.88 -13.81
N GLY A 24 -8.64 9.21 -13.32
CA GLY A 24 -9.91 9.09 -14.01
C GLY A 24 -11.10 8.97 -13.06
N LYS A 25 -11.60 7.73 -12.93
CA LYS A 25 -12.93 7.36 -12.44
C LYS A 25 -13.01 7.21 -10.92
N ILE A 26 -11.92 6.77 -10.29
CA ILE A 26 -11.90 6.51 -8.86
C ILE A 26 -11.08 7.57 -8.16
N ARG A 27 -11.69 8.20 -7.16
CA ARG A 27 -11.07 9.26 -6.36
C ARG A 27 -11.47 9.12 -4.92
N VAL A 28 -10.48 9.11 -4.04
CA VAL A 28 -10.65 9.12 -2.59
C VAL A 28 -9.92 10.33 -2.06
N PHE A 29 -10.62 11.24 -1.39
CA PHE A 29 -10.01 12.49 -0.92
C PHE A 29 -10.59 12.92 0.41
N THR A 30 -9.80 13.68 1.17
CA THR A 30 -10.24 14.27 2.44
C THR A 30 -11.45 15.19 2.20
N ASP A 31 -12.48 15.07 3.05
CA ASP A 31 -13.65 15.97 3.00
C ASP A 31 -13.16 17.42 3.05
N PRO A 32 -13.51 18.28 2.08
CA PRO A 32 -13.08 19.68 2.06
C PRO A 32 -13.46 20.47 3.33
N LYS A 33 -14.44 20.00 4.11
CA LYS A 33 -14.85 20.62 5.39
C LYS A 33 -14.05 20.12 6.58
N PHE A 34 -13.31 19.03 6.44
CA PHE A 34 -12.51 18.46 7.53
C PHE A 34 -11.25 19.30 7.77
N ILE A 35 -10.97 19.57 9.04
CA ILE A 35 -9.76 20.24 9.50
C ILE A 35 -9.08 19.28 10.48
N MET A 36 -7.79 19.01 10.26
CA MET A 36 -7.04 18.11 11.13
C MET A 36 -7.02 18.63 12.58
N PRO A 37 -7.38 17.81 13.58
CA PRO A 37 -7.35 18.22 14.98
C PRO A 37 -5.95 18.58 15.46
N GLN A 38 -4.93 17.88 14.95
CA GLN A 38 -3.53 18.18 15.25
C GLN A 38 -2.88 18.88 14.05
N PRO A 39 -2.67 20.20 14.12
CA PRO A 39 -1.99 20.92 13.05
C PRO A 39 -0.52 20.55 12.97
N VAL A 40 0.06 20.77 11.80
CA VAL A 40 1.50 20.66 11.56
C VAL A 40 2.11 22.06 11.69
N VAL A 41 3.10 22.22 12.57
CA VAL A 41 3.82 23.47 12.76
C VAL A 41 5.12 23.43 11.96
N LEU A 42 5.23 24.29 10.95
CA LEU A 42 6.36 24.36 10.04
C LEU A 42 7.27 25.53 10.39
N GLN A 43 8.52 25.21 10.76
CA GLN A 43 9.55 26.22 10.99
C GLN A 43 9.99 26.86 9.66
N PRO A 44 10.35 28.16 9.65
CA PRO A 44 10.76 28.86 8.43
C PRO A 44 11.96 28.17 7.77
N LYS A 45 11.87 27.90 6.46
CA LYS A 45 12.96 27.33 5.64
C LYS A 45 13.48 25.97 6.09
N ILE A 46 12.80 25.29 7.02
CA ILE A 46 13.19 23.97 7.51
C ILE A 46 12.24 22.91 6.92
N PRO A 47 12.76 21.84 6.29
CA PRO A 47 11.95 20.73 5.84
C PRO A 47 11.33 19.97 7.01
N PHE A 48 10.01 19.74 6.96
CA PHE A 48 9.27 18.90 7.88
C PHE A 48 8.91 17.57 7.19
N ARG A 49 9.36 16.46 7.75
CA ARG A 49 9.05 15.12 7.24
C ARG A 49 7.71 14.66 7.81
N LEU A 50 6.76 14.32 6.93
CA LEU A 50 5.50 13.73 7.36
C LEU A 50 5.73 12.35 7.98
N ASN A 51 5.10 12.11 9.12
CA ASN A 51 5.11 10.84 9.81
C ASN A 51 3.78 10.09 9.61
N ILE A 52 3.68 8.89 10.20
CA ILE A 52 2.48 8.06 10.09
C ILE A 52 1.24 8.71 10.70
N ASP A 53 1.39 9.48 11.78
CA ASP A 53 0.27 10.16 12.44
C ASP A 53 -0.29 11.30 11.58
N ASN A 54 0.57 12.03 10.87
CA ASN A 54 0.15 13.07 9.94
C ASN A 54 -0.63 12.44 8.77
N ILE A 55 -0.09 11.37 8.17
CA ILE A 55 -0.72 10.68 7.03
C ILE A 55 -2.03 10.00 7.47
N GLY A 56 -2.07 9.39 8.65
CA GLY A 56 -3.26 8.75 9.20
C GLY A 56 -4.40 9.72 9.46
N GLN A 57 -4.11 10.96 9.85
CA GLN A 57 -5.14 12.00 9.97
C GLN A 57 -5.70 12.43 8.61
N VAL A 58 -4.83 12.59 7.60
CA VAL A 58 -5.23 12.99 6.24
C VAL A 58 -6.14 11.94 5.58
N PHE A 59 -5.77 10.66 5.73
CA PHE A 59 -6.47 9.53 5.11
C PHE A 59 -7.30 8.73 6.13
N SER A 60 -7.84 9.41 7.14
CA SER A 60 -8.78 8.78 8.10
C SER A 60 -10.09 8.42 7.40
N PRO A 61 -10.53 7.15 7.38
CA PRO A 61 -11.73 6.72 6.66
C PRO A 61 -13.03 7.44 7.06
N ASP A 62 -13.08 8.06 8.23
CA ASP A 62 -14.25 8.79 8.73
C ASP A 62 -14.38 10.20 8.15
N HIS A 63 -13.33 10.69 7.50
CA HIS A 63 -13.26 12.02 6.91
C HIS A 63 -12.85 11.98 5.43
N LEU A 64 -13.02 10.82 4.79
CA LEU A 64 -12.77 10.62 3.37
C LEU A 64 -14.09 10.60 2.59
N VAL A 65 -14.05 11.23 1.42
CA VAL A 65 -15.09 11.15 0.39
C VAL A 65 -14.61 10.17 -0.68
N PHE A 66 -15.47 9.21 -1.01
CA PHE A 66 -15.18 8.16 -1.98
C PHE A 66 -16.05 8.38 -3.23
N GLN A 67 -15.42 8.38 -4.40
CA GLN A 67 -16.07 8.50 -5.71
C GLN A 67 -15.58 7.38 -6.61
N GLY A 68 -16.50 6.69 -7.29
CA GLY A 68 -16.18 5.53 -8.13
C GLY A 68 -15.82 4.25 -7.35
N ILE A 69 -15.78 4.33 -6.02
CA ILE A 69 -15.61 3.23 -5.07
C ILE A 69 -16.33 3.57 -3.77
N THR A 70 -16.66 2.58 -2.96
CA THR A 70 -17.27 2.76 -1.63
C THR A 70 -16.25 2.59 -0.50
N LYS A 71 -16.56 3.13 0.67
CA LYS A 71 -15.76 2.94 1.89
C LYS A 71 -15.64 1.46 2.26
N ASP A 72 -16.72 0.70 2.15
CA ASP A 72 -16.75 -0.72 2.54
C ASP A 72 -15.91 -1.60 1.60
N GLU A 73 -15.90 -1.30 0.30
CA GLU A 73 -15.03 -2.00 -0.67
C GLU A 73 -13.54 -1.80 -0.35
N ILE A 74 -13.16 -0.64 0.17
CA ILE A 74 -11.77 -0.37 0.57
C ILE A 74 -11.43 -0.99 1.93
N LEU A 75 -12.32 -0.90 2.91
CA LEU A 75 -12.02 -1.32 4.29
C LEU A 75 -12.20 -2.83 4.53
N PHE A 76 -13.16 -3.45 3.85
CA PHE A 76 -13.51 -4.86 4.03
C PHE A 76 -13.32 -5.70 2.77
N GLY A 77 -13.08 -5.05 1.62
CA GLY A 77 -12.73 -5.71 0.36
C GLY A 77 -11.22 -5.77 0.13
N PRO A 78 -10.80 -5.91 -1.14
CA PRO A 78 -9.38 -6.02 -1.52
C PRO A 78 -8.61 -4.70 -1.42
N GLY A 79 -9.27 -3.58 -1.09
CA GLY A 79 -8.66 -2.25 -1.04
C GLY A 79 -8.82 -1.48 -2.35
N LEU A 80 -7.81 -0.68 -2.72
CA LEU A 80 -7.81 0.04 -3.99
C LEU A 80 -7.67 -0.96 -5.16
N PRO A 81 -8.51 -0.87 -6.21
CA PRO A 81 -8.42 -1.72 -7.38
C PRO A 81 -7.07 -1.63 -8.11
N GLU A 82 -6.81 -2.63 -8.94
CA GLU A 82 -5.66 -2.61 -9.83
C GLU A 82 -5.66 -1.38 -10.75
N GLY A 83 -4.48 -0.80 -10.96
CA GLY A 83 -4.31 0.37 -11.81
C GLY A 83 -3.14 1.24 -11.39
N ASP A 84 -2.94 2.32 -12.14
CA ASP A 84 -1.94 3.34 -11.83
C ASP A 84 -2.57 4.43 -10.98
N TRP A 85 -2.02 4.62 -9.79
CA TRP A 85 -2.53 5.55 -8.79
C TRP A 85 -1.54 6.66 -8.52
N THR A 86 -2.08 7.84 -8.20
CA THR A 86 -1.32 9.00 -7.74
C THR A 86 -1.87 9.47 -6.41
N ILE A 87 -0.98 9.80 -5.47
CA ILE A 87 -1.33 10.43 -4.20
C ILE A 87 -0.90 11.90 -4.24
N CYS A 88 -1.80 12.81 -3.90
CA CYS A 88 -1.51 14.24 -3.76
C CYS A 88 -1.79 14.70 -2.34
N ILE A 89 -0.96 15.61 -1.83
CA ILE A 89 -1.13 16.26 -0.54
C ILE A 89 -1.04 17.77 -0.74
N GLN A 90 -2.01 18.49 -0.18
CA GLN A 90 -2.07 19.94 -0.23
C GLN A 90 -2.11 20.52 1.19
N ALA A 91 -1.33 21.58 1.43
CA ALA A 91 -1.28 22.29 2.69
C ALA A 91 -2.17 23.53 2.66
N PHE A 92 -2.87 23.77 3.77
CA PHE A 92 -3.76 24.90 3.98
C PHE A 92 -3.39 25.61 5.28
N ASP A 93 -3.56 26.93 5.32
CA ASP A 93 -3.38 27.71 6.53
C ASP A 93 -4.44 27.33 7.57
N TYR A 94 -4.03 27.10 8.82
CA TYR A 94 -4.95 26.64 9.86
C TYR A 94 -6.00 27.68 10.28
N MET A 95 -5.69 28.97 10.15
CA MET A 95 -6.55 30.07 10.58
C MET A 95 -7.44 30.56 9.44
N THR A 96 -6.85 30.84 8.27
CA THR A 96 -7.58 31.40 7.12
C THR A 96 -8.26 30.32 6.28
N LYS A 97 -7.81 29.06 6.37
CA LYS A 97 -8.26 27.92 5.55
C LYS A 97 -7.96 28.09 4.06
N GLU A 98 -7.07 29.01 3.73
CA GLU A 98 -6.62 29.24 2.37
C GLU A 98 -5.51 28.24 2.00
N PRO A 99 -5.45 27.79 0.73
CA PRO A 99 -4.39 26.91 0.27
C PRO A 99 -3.04 27.65 0.32
N LEU A 100 -2.04 27.01 0.92
CA LEU A 100 -0.65 27.49 0.99
C LEU A 100 0.28 26.73 0.04
N SER A 101 -0.15 25.60 -0.50
CA SER A 101 0.56 24.87 -1.54
C SER A 101 -0.36 24.59 -2.73
N ASP A 102 0.25 24.37 -3.89
CA ASP A 102 -0.46 23.86 -5.06
C ASP A 102 -0.96 22.42 -4.80
N GLU A 103 -2.07 22.06 -5.42
CA GLU A 103 -2.68 20.73 -5.30
C GLU A 103 -2.00 19.72 -6.25
N ASP A 104 -1.92 20.06 -7.53
CA ASP A 104 -1.42 19.22 -8.64
C ASP A 104 -0.69 20.14 -9.65
N PRO A 105 0.52 19.81 -10.14
CA PRO A 105 1.28 18.57 -9.94
C PRO A 105 2.32 18.61 -8.82
N GLN A 106 2.61 19.76 -8.23
CA GLN A 106 3.70 19.90 -7.26
C GLN A 106 3.44 19.13 -5.94
N GLY A 107 2.18 18.94 -5.56
CA GLY A 107 1.77 18.18 -4.37
C GLY A 107 1.62 16.67 -4.59
N CYS A 108 1.83 16.17 -5.82
CA CYS A 108 1.54 14.80 -6.21
C CYS A 108 2.78 13.92 -6.28
N SER A 109 2.62 12.64 -5.95
CA SER A 109 3.62 11.60 -6.16
C SER A 109 3.75 11.26 -7.64
N ASN A 110 4.84 10.58 -7.99
CA ASN A 110 4.84 9.78 -9.22
C ASN A 110 3.70 8.75 -9.17
N ALA A 111 3.19 8.35 -10.34
CA ALA A 111 2.25 7.24 -10.42
C ALA A 111 2.89 5.96 -9.89
N PHE A 112 2.11 5.16 -9.18
CA PHE A 112 2.50 3.83 -8.72
C PHE A 112 1.41 2.83 -9.06
N THR A 113 1.81 1.63 -9.47
CA THR A 113 0.88 0.60 -9.92
C THR A 113 0.47 -0.28 -8.74
N ILE A 114 -0.83 -0.49 -8.57
CA ILE A 114 -1.41 -1.52 -7.73
C ILE A 114 -1.76 -2.70 -8.64
N SER A 115 -1.30 -3.90 -8.29
CA SER A 115 -1.63 -5.14 -8.97
C SER A 115 -1.89 -6.27 -7.99
N ASP A 116 -2.93 -7.06 -8.26
CA ASP A 116 -3.31 -8.28 -7.60
C ASP A 116 -2.76 -9.45 -8.43
N ILE A 117 -1.52 -9.82 -8.11
CA ILE A 117 -0.81 -10.86 -8.84
C ILE A 117 -1.20 -12.21 -8.21
N GLU A 118 -1.79 -13.10 -9.00
CA GLU A 118 -2.07 -14.47 -8.56
C GLU A 118 -0.81 -15.16 -8.02
N PRO A 119 -0.93 -16.07 -7.04
CA PRO A 119 0.23 -16.78 -6.52
C PRO A 119 0.88 -17.68 -7.59
N ALA A 120 2.20 -17.87 -7.49
CA ALA A 120 2.92 -18.79 -8.37
C ALA A 120 2.47 -20.24 -8.14
N ILE A 121 2.26 -20.99 -9.22
CA ILE A 121 1.81 -22.37 -9.17
C ILE A 121 2.99 -23.30 -9.43
N ILE A 122 3.24 -24.22 -8.50
CA ILE A 122 4.20 -25.32 -8.70
C ILE A 122 3.58 -26.33 -9.66
N VAL A 123 4.27 -26.62 -10.76
CA VAL A 123 3.87 -27.62 -11.75
C VAL A 123 4.68 -28.90 -11.66
N GLN A 124 5.85 -28.85 -11.03
CA GLN A 124 6.63 -30.05 -10.68
C GLN A 124 7.22 -29.91 -9.28
N PRO A 125 7.18 -30.96 -8.45
CA PRO A 125 6.52 -32.25 -8.70
C PRO A 125 4.99 -32.11 -8.83
N GLU A 126 4.36 -33.01 -9.57
CA GLU A 126 2.89 -33.01 -9.71
C GLU A 126 2.23 -33.31 -8.35
N CYS A 127 1.00 -32.82 -8.15
CA CYS A 127 0.28 -33.07 -6.91
C CYS A 127 0.07 -34.58 -6.71
N GLY A 128 0.64 -35.13 -5.63
CA GLY A 128 0.56 -36.56 -5.30
C GLY A 128 1.66 -37.43 -5.93
N GLU A 129 2.59 -36.82 -6.68
CA GLU A 129 3.76 -37.52 -7.21
C GLU A 129 4.62 -38.11 -6.07
N LYS A 130 4.98 -39.40 -6.21
CA LYS A 130 5.87 -40.07 -5.27
C LYS A 130 7.29 -39.98 -5.79
N ILE A 131 8.09 -39.16 -5.12
CA ILE A 131 9.50 -38.97 -5.46
C ILE A 131 10.32 -40.03 -4.72
N PRO A 132 11.06 -40.90 -5.42
CA PRO A 132 11.91 -41.88 -4.77
C PRO A 132 13.03 -41.19 -4.01
N ALA A 133 13.28 -41.65 -2.79
CA ALA A 133 14.37 -41.13 -1.97
C ALA A 133 15.73 -41.56 -2.53
N THR A 134 16.60 -40.60 -2.80
CA THR A 134 17.99 -40.85 -3.25
C THR A 134 18.99 -40.28 -2.25
N THR A 135 20.23 -40.75 -2.29
CA THR A 135 21.33 -40.20 -1.48
C THR A 135 22.51 -39.87 -2.39
N PRO A 136 22.78 -38.58 -2.68
CA PRO A 136 22.07 -37.38 -2.20
C PRO A 136 20.67 -37.22 -2.83
N GLN A 137 19.76 -36.51 -2.15
CA GLN A 137 18.45 -36.16 -2.69
C GLN A 137 18.58 -34.92 -3.58
N MET A 138 18.14 -35.04 -4.83
CA MET A 138 17.94 -33.89 -5.72
C MET A 138 16.44 -33.76 -5.99
N LEU A 139 15.86 -32.61 -5.67
CA LEU A 139 14.45 -32.31 -5.92
C LEU A 139 14.38 -31.16 -6.93
N ASN A 140 13.86 -31.45 -8.12
CA ASN A 140 13.58 -30.42 -9.11
C ASN A 140 12.19 -29.82 -8.84
N VAL A 141 12.13 -28.51 -8.63
CA VAL A 141 10.87 -27.79 -8.44
C VAL A 141 10.71 -26.80 -9.60
N VAL A 142 9.62 -26.94 -10.34
CA VAL A 142 9.29 -26.06 -11.46
C VAL A 142 7.99 -25.35 -11.14
N TRP A 143 7.96 -24.04 -11.34
CA TRP A 143 6.78 -23.21 -11.12
C TRP A 143 6.53 -22.28 -12.30
N ILE A 144 5.28 -21.87 -12.45
CA ILE A 144 4.87 -20.86 -13.44
C ILE A 144 4.93 -19.49 -12.77
N ARG A 145 5.59 -18.53 -13.44
CA ARG A 145 5.50 -17.11 -13.06
C ARG A 145 4.06 -16.63 -13.31
N PRO A 146 3.39 -16.03 -12.32
CA PRO A 146 2.08 -15.43 -12.51
C PRO A 146 2.09 -14.37 -13.62
N VAL A 147 1.00 -14.28 -14.37
CA VAL A 147 0.84 -13.23 -15.37
C VAL A 147 0.83 -11.88 -14.63
N GLY A 148 1.57 -10.89 -15.17
CA GLY A 148 1.68 -9.57 -14.53
C GLY A 148 2.75 -9.46 -13.44
N ALA A 149 3.39 -10.56 -13.00
CA ALA A 149 4.48 -10.49 -12.04
C ALA A 149 5.69 -9.72 -12.60
N PRO A 150 6.24 -8.70 -11.88
CA PRO A 150 7.43 -7.95 -12.28
C PRO A 150 8.62 -8.85 -12.63
N ARG A 151 9.52 -8.37 -13.50
CA ARG A 151 10.68 -9.18 -13.93
C ARG A 151 11.62 -9.55 -12.78
N ASP A 152 11.70 -8.69 -11.76
CA ASP A 152 12.54 -8.81 -10.57
C ASP A 152 11.83 -9.52 -9.40
N THR A 153 10.68 -10.17 -9.65
CA THR A 153 9.95 -10.95 -8.64
C THR A 153 10.85 -12.00 -7.99
N LYS A 154 10.92 -11.97 -6.65
CA LYS A 154 11.62 -12.96 -5.83
C LYS A 154 10.64 -14.03 -5.33
N TYR A 155 11.03 -15.28 -5.42
CA TYR A 155 10.23 -16.42 -4.95
C TYR A 155 10.84 -16.99 -3.67
N ASN A 156 9.99 -17.34 -2.72
CA ASN A 156 10.38 -18.06 -1.50
C ASN A 156 9.72 -19.43 -1.51
N LEU A 157 10.50 -20.48 -1.73
CA LEU A 157 10.04 -21.86 -1.68
C LEU A 157 10.17 -22.39 -0.25
N LYS A 158 9.06 -22.86 0.31
CA LYS A 158 9.03 -23.54 1.61
C LYS A 158 8.53 -24.97 1.44
N ILE A 159 9.22 -25.91 2.08
CA ILE A 159 8.85 -27.33 2.08
C ILE A 159 8.52 -27.71 3.53
N PHE A 160 7.35 -28.30 3.73
CA PHE A 160 6.87 -28.71 5.04
C PHE A 160 6.72 -30.23 5.08
N VAL A 161 7.09 -30.83 6.21
CA VAL A 161 6.82 -32.25 6.46
C VAL A 161 5.41 -32.35 7.03
N VAL A 162 4.55 -33.14 6.39
CA VAL A 162 3.20 -33.41 6.89
C VAL A 162 3.26 -34.62 7.83
N PRO A 163 2.88 -34.48 9.12
CA PRO A 163 2.87 -35.60 10.06
C PRO A 163 1.92 -36.71 9.60
N THR A 164 2.34 -37.97 9.75
CA THR A 164 1.55 -39.13 9.35
C THR A 164 0.24 -39.19 10.14
N GLY A 165 -0.90 -39.21 9.43
CA GLY A 165 -2.24 -39.32 10.03
C GLY A 165 -3.08 -38.03 9.98
N THR A 166 -2.48 -36.90 9.66
CA THR A 166 -3.18 -35.61 9.46
C THR A 166 -3.04 -35.16 8.00
N GLN A 167 -4.13 -35.14 7.24
CA GLN A 167 -4.17 -34.52 5.90
C GLN A 167 -4.28 -32.98 5.97
N ASN A 168 -4.17 -32.39 7.16
CA ASN A 168 -4.36 -30.96 7.36
C ASN A 168 -3.09 -30.18 7.02
N ILE A 169 -2.99 -29.75 5.76
CA ILE A 169 -1.90 -28.93 5.23
C ILE A 169 -1.73 -27.64 6.06
N ASN A 170 -2.82 -27.07 6.60
CA ASN A 170 -2.77 -25.84 7.40
C ASN A 170 -2.03 -26.04 8.74
N GLU A 171 -2.05 -27.24 9.31
CA GLU A 171 -1.30 -27.57 10.53
C GLU A 171 0.20 -27.74 10.23
N ALA A 172 0.54 -28.41 9.13
CA ALA A 172 1.93 -28.57 8.70
C ALA A 172 2.61 -27.21 8.44
N VAL A 173 1.91 -26.29 7.78
CA VAL A 173 2.39 -24.92 7.54
C VAL A 173 2.61 -24.16 8.85
N LYS A 174 1.69 -24.27 9.82
CA LYS A 174 1.85 -23.63 11.14
C LYS A 174 3.02 -24.22 11.94
N SER A 175 3.23 -25.54 11.88
CA SER A 175 4.30 -26.23 12.61
C SER A 175 5.71 -25.96 12.08
N GLY A 176 5.85 -25.58 10.80
CA GLY A 176 7.14 -25.32 10.17
C GLY A 176 7.60 -23.87 10.22
N THR A 177 6.98 -23.03 11.04
CA THR A 177 7.41 -21.64 11.27
C THR A 177 8.60 -21.65 12.23
N LEU A 178 9.83 -21.62 11.69
CA LEU A 178 11.05 -21.17 12.37
C LEU A 178 11.46 -19.81 11.83
#